data_AF-A0AAN0Z636-F1
#
_entry.id   AF-A0AAN0Z636-F1
#
_cell.length_a   1.000
_cell.length_b   1.000
_cell.length_c   1.000
_cell.angle_alpha   90.00
_cell.angle_beta   90.00
_cell.angle_gamma   90.00
#
_symmetry.space_group_name_H-M   'P 1'
#
loop_
_entity.id
_entity.type
_entity.pdbx_description
1 polymer ?
#
loop_
_entity_poly.entity_id
_entity_poly.type
_entity_poly.pdbx_seq_one_letter_code
_entity_poly.pdbx_strand_id
1 'polypeptide(L)' 'MKLVTVVVGALVGGALATMICWGALYVYGAFVLRGKGSLFDTNPEIANLFFAAWGGLILIFAMAAAVVVTRRKSH' A
#
# COMPACT_ATOMS: atom_id res chain seq x y z
N MET A 1 16.42 -14.27 -13.72
CA MET A 1 15.92 -14.49 -12.33
C MET A 1 15.87 -13.23 -11.47
N LYS A 2 16.84 -12.29 -11.57
CA LYS A 2 16.84 -11.05 -10.74
C LYS A 2 15.62 -10.14 -10.96
N LEU A 3 15.21 -9.96 -12.22
CA LEU A 3 13.98 -9.22 -12.54
C LEU A 3 12.75 -9.86 -11.88
N VAL A 4 12.67 -11.19 -11.91
CA VAL A 4 11.59 -11.95 -11.26
C VAL A 4 11.59 -11.70 -9.75
N THR A 5 12.76 -11.69 -9.09
CA THR A 5 12.86 -11.39 -7.65
C THR A 5 12.41 -9.96 -7.31
N VAL A 6 12.76 -8.97 -8.13
CA VAL A 6 12.30 -7.58 -7.96
C VAL A 6 10.79 -7.49 -8.14
N VAL A 7 10.25 -8.11 -9.19
CA VAL A 7 8.81 -8.13 -9.48
C VAL A 7 8.04 -8.83 -8.35
N VAL A 8 8.50 -9.99 -7.88
CA VAL A 8 7.86 -10.70 -6.76
C VAL A 8 7.93 -9.87 -5.48
N GLY A 9 9.06 -9.23 -5.18
CA GLY A 9 9.19 -8.35 -4.02
C GLY A 9 8.24 -7.15 -4.09
N ALA A 10 8.11 -6.53 -5.25
CA ALA A 10 7.17 -5.43 -5.47
C ALA A 10 5.70 -5.91 -5.36
N LEU A 11 5.36 -7.09 -5.87
CA LEU A 11 4.03 -7.68 -5.76
C LEU A 11 3.66 -8.00 -4.31
N VAL A 12 4.58 -8.62 -3.54
CA VAL A 12 4.36 -8.92 -2.12
C VAL A 12 4.23 -7.63 -1.31
N GLY A 13 5.11 -6.66 -1.55
CA GLY A 13 5.04 -5.34 -0.92
C GLY A 13 3.73 -4.60 -1.23
N GLY A 14 3.30 -4.64 -2.50
CA GLY A 14 2.02 -4.07 -2.92
C GLY A 14 0.82 -4.78 -2.30
N ALA A 15 0.85 -6.11 -2.19
CA ALA A 15 -0.20 -6.88 -1.53
C ALA A 15 -0.29 -6.52 -0.04
N LEU A 16 0.85 -6.38 0.65
CA LEU A 16 0.88 -5.95 2.05
C LEU A 16 0.36 -4.52 2.24
N ALA A 17 0.81 -3.58 1.40
CA ALA A 17 0.30 -2.21 1.40
C ALA A 17 -1.22 -2.16 1.20
N THR A 18 -1.71 -2.98 0.28
CA THR A 18 -3.15 -3.10 0.01
C THR A 18 -3.87 -3.66 1.22
N MET A 19 -3.42 -4.76 1.81
CA MET A 19 -4.02 -5.31 3.03
C MET A 19 -4.06 -4.31 4.19
N ILE A 20 -2.98 -3.54 4.39
CA ILE A 20 -2.91 -2.51 5.43
C ILE A 20 -3.91 -1.38 5.17
N CYS A 21 -3.91 -0.81 3.96
CA CYS A 21 -4.79 0.31 3.63
C CYS A 21 -6.26 -0.10 3.66
N TRP A 22 -6.61 -1.25 3.07
CA TRP A 22 -7.99 -1.74 3.10
C TRP A 22 -8.43 -2.17 4.50
N GLY A 23 -7.52 -2.73 5.30
CA GLY A 23 -7.77 -3.01 6.72
C GLY A 23 -8.04 -1.73 7.52
N ALA A 24 -7.23 -0.69 7.33
CA ALA A 24 -7.44 0.62 7.97
C ALA A 24 -8.78 1.24 7.56
N LEU A 25 -9.15 1.12 6.28
CA LEU A 25 -10.45 1.57 5.77
C LEU A 25 -11.62 0.82 6.43
N TYR A 26 -11.50 -0.50 6.60
CA TYR A 26 -12.50 -1.31 7.28
C TYR A 26 -12.66 -0.89 8.75
N VAL A 27 -11.55 -0.72 9.46
CA VAL A 27 -11.55 -0.23 10.87
C VAL A 27 -12.19 1.15 10.93
N TYR A 28 -11.85 2.06 10.02
CA TYR A 28 -12.48 3.38 9.95
C TYR A 28 -14.00 3.27 9.73
N GLY A 29 -14.45 2.44 8.80
CA GLY A 29 -15.86 2.19 8.55
C GLY A 29 -16.60 1.63 9.77
N ALA A 30 -15.99 0.69 10.48
CA ALA A 30 -16.57 0.04 11.64
C ALA A 30 -16.68 0.99 12.85
N PHE A 31 -15.61 1.73 13.16
CA PHE A 31 -15.52 2.51 14.39
C PHE A 31 -15.92 3.98 14.23
N VAL A 32 -15.61 4.60 13.09
CA VAL A 32 -15.86 6.04 12.86
C VAL A 32 -17.19 6.25 12.17
N LEU A 33 -17.42 5.57 11.03
CA LEU A 33 -18.67 5.71 10.28
C LEU A 33 -19.82 4.88 10.88
N ARG A 34 -19.51 3.90 11.74
CA ARG A 34 -20.48 2.98 12.36
C ARG A 34 -21.44 2.36 11.34
N GLY A 35 -20.94 2.05 10.14
CA GLY A 35 -21.72 1.50 9.04
C GLY A 35 -22.63 2.48 8.29
N LYS A 36 -22.58 3.78 8.59
CA LYS A 36 -23.33 4.81 7.85
C LYS A 36 -22.46 5.44 6.76
N GLY A 37 -22.59 4.94 5.54
CA GLY A 37 -21.91 5.46 4.35
C GLY A 37 -20.47 4.96 4.17
N SER A 38 -19.83 5.38 3.08
CA SER A 38 -18.43 5.08 2.77
C SER A 38 -17.54 6.29 3.03
N LEU A 39 -16.28 6.07 3.40
CA LEU A 39 -15.25 7.12 3.47
C LEU A 39 -15.17 7.91 2.15
N PHE A 40 -15.37 7.20 1.03
CA PHE A 40 -15.36 7.77 -0.31
C PHE A 40 -16.57 8.65 -0.62
N ASP A 41 -17.68 8.53 0.12
CA ASP A 41 -18.88 9.35 -0.07
C ASP A 41 -18.87 10.60 0.83
N THR A 42 -18.10 10.59 1.92
CA THR A 42 -18.08 11.67 2.91
C THR A 42 -17.26 12.89 2.49
N ASN A 43 -16.03 12.68 2.01
CA ASN A 43 -15.12 13.80 1.70
C ASN A 43 -14.08 13.39 0.63
N PRO A 44 -14.06 14.07 -0.55
CA PRO A 44 -13.10 13.78 -1.60
C PRO A 44 -11.64 14.00 -1.19
N GLU A 45 -11.37 14.89 -0.23
CA GLU A 45 -10.01 15.13 0.28
C GLU A 45 -9.46 13.91 1.02
N ILE A 46 -10.28 13.28 1.87
CA ILE A 46 -9.89 12.09 2.63
C ILE A 46 -9.72 10.88 1.69
N ALA A 47 -10.57 10.76 0.67
CA ALA A 47 -10.42 9.76 -0.37
C ALA A 47 -9.09 9.93 -1.14
N ASN A 48 -8.75 11.15 -1.55
CA ASN A 48 -7.48 11.44 -2.22
C ASN A 48 -6.29 11.14 -1.32
N LEU A 49 -6.36 11.48 -0.03
CA LEU A 49 -5.31 11.17 0.93
C LEU A 49 -5.11 9.66 1.10
N PHE A 50 -6.21 8.88 1.10
CA PHE A 50 -6.15 7.42 1.13
C PHE A 50 -5.41 6.86 -0.10
N PHE A 51 -5.78 7.31 -1.30
CA PHE A 51 -5.11 6.85 -2.54
C PHE A 51 -3.65 7.30 -2.60
N ALA A 52 -3.34 8.52 -2.15
CA ALA A 52 -1.97 9.02 -2.07
C ALA A 52 -1.12 8.21 -1.09
N ALA A 53 -1.65 7.91 0.11
CA ALA A 53 -0.97 7.11 1.11
C ALA A 53 -0.76 5.67 0.62
N TRP A 54 -1.79 5.05 0.03
CA TRP A 54 -1.71 3.70 -0.53
C TRP A 54 -0.69 3.61 -1.68
N GLY A 55 -0.76 4.52 -2.64
CA GLY A 55 0.20 4.60 -3.75
C GLY A 55 1.63 4.88 -3.27
N GLY A 56 1.79 5.76 -2.28
CA GLY A 56 3.07 6.04 -1.64
C GLY A 56 3.66 4.81 -0.96
N LEU A 57 2.85 4.03 -0.23
CA LEU A 57 3.29 2.79 0.40
C LEU A 57 3.75 1.75 -0.62
N ILE A 58 3.02 1.60 -1.72
CA ILE A 58 3.40 0.71 -2.84
C ILE A 58 4.77 1.13 -3.39
N LEU A 59 4.97 2.43 -3.63
CA LEU A 59 6.23 2.96 -4.14
C LEU A 59 7.39 2.66 -3.18
N ILE A 60 7.19 2.89 -1.87
CA ILE A 60 8.20 2.62 -0.83
C ILE A 60 8.60 1.14 -0.82
N PHE A 61 7.63 0.22 -0.84
CA PHE A 61 7.94 -1.20 -0.86
C PHE A 61 8.60 -1.65 -2.16
N ALA A 62 8.19 -1.11 -3.31
CA ALA A 62 8.83 -1.38 -4.59
C ALA A 62 10.29 -0.91 -4.59
N MET A 63 10.56 0.30 -4.08
CA MET A 63 11.92 0.82 -3.94
C MET A 63 12.75 -0.02 -2.97
N ALA A 64 12.19 -0.40 -1.81
CA ALA A 64 12.88 -1.25 -0.84
C ALA A 64 13.27 -2.61 -1.45
N ALA A 65 12.36 -3.26 -2.18
CA ALA A 65 12.65 -4.51 -2.90
C ALA A 65 13.77 -4.32 -3.94
N ALA A 66 13.72 -3.24 -4.72
CA ALA A 66 14.76 -2.92 -5.69
C ALA A 66 16.14 -2.68 -5.03
N VAL A 67 16.18 -1.94 -3.91
CA VAL A 67 17.40 -1.67 -3.13
C VAL A 67 17.99 -2.96 -2.57
N VAL A 68 17.16 -3.84 -1.99
CA VAL A 68 17.64 -5.12 -1.44
C VAL A 68 18.27 -5.99 -2.54
N VAL A 69 17.63 -6.08 -3.71
CA VAL A 69 18.14 -6.89 -4.83
C VAL A 69 19.44 -6.30 -5.41
N THR A 70 19.53 -4.97 -5.52
CA THR A 70 20.74 -4.29 -6.03
C THR A 70 21.89 -4.34 -5.04
N ARG A 71 21.66 -4.20 -3.73
CA ARG A 71 22.71 -4.28 -2.69
C ARG A 71 23.28 -5.69 -2.52
N ARG A 72 22.49 -6.74 -2.71
CA ARG A 72 23.01 -8.13 -2.79
C ARG A 72 24.04 -8.36 -3.90
N LYS A 73 24.21 -7.42 -4.84
CA LYS A 73 25.18 -7.49 -5.94
C LYS A 73 26.58 -6.96 -5.54
N SER A 74 26.72 -6.28 -4.41
CA SER A 74 27.96 -5.62 -3.98
C SER A 74 28.83 -6.47 -3.03
N HIS A 75 28.38 -7.68 -2.69
CA HIS A 75 29.11 -8.63 -1.87
C HIS A 75 29.40 -9.89 -2.67
#